data_AF-A0A941PV42-F1
#
_entry.id   AF-A0A941PV42-F1
#
_cell.length_a   1.000
_cell.length_b   1.000
_cell.length_c   1.000
_cell.angle_alpha   90.00
_cell.angle_beta   90.00
_cell.angle_gamma   90.00
#
_symmetry.space_group_name_H-M   'P 1'
#
loop_
_entity.id
_entity.type
_entity.pdbx_description
1 polymer ?
#
loop_
_entity_poly.entity_id
_entity_poly.type
_entity_poly.pdbx_seq_one_letter_code
_entity_poly.pdbx_strand_id
1 'polypeptide(L)' 'MANLTLSLDDDLLQAAREVALRERTSVNAVVREFLTRYADNRARRLQALDTLDALAARHPAKSDRAWSRASLHQR' A
#
# COMPACT_ATOMS: atom_id res chain seq x y z
N MET A 1 15.43 18.09 -3.23
CA MET A 1 14.80 17.03 -4.03
C MET A 1 15.87 16.03 -4.43
N ALA A 2 15.57 14.73 -4.41
CA ALA A 2 16.47 13.70 -4.92
C ALA A 2 16.16 13.42 -6.40
N ASN A 3 17.19 13.14 -7.20
CA ASN A 3 17.06 12.76 -8.60
C ASN A 3 17.20 11.24 -8.74
N LEU A 4 16.37 10.66 -9.61
CA LEU A 4 16.39 9.24 -9.95
C LEU A 4 16.69 9.12 -11.45
N THR A 5 17.73 8.37 -11.80
CA THR A 5 18.05 8.02 -13.18
C THR A 5 17.65 6.56 -13.41
N LEU A 6 16.86 6.32 -14.45
CA LEU A 6 16.39 4.99 -14.85
C LEU A 6 16.89 4.70 -16.26
N SER A 7 17.38 3.48 -16.49
CA SER A 7 17.61 2.95 -17.84
C SER A 7 16.35 2.22 -18.27
N LEU A 8 15.79 2.62 -19.42
CA LEU A 8 14.56 2.09 -19.99
C LEU A 8 14.81 1.86 -21.48
N ASP A 9 14.11 0.90 -22.06
CA ASP A 9 14.11 0.74 -23.52
C ASP A 9 13.54 2.01 -24.17
N ASP A 10 14.16 2.46 -25.26
CA ASP A 10 13.80 3.71 -25.93
C ASP A 10 12.35 3.70 -26.43
N ASP A 11 11.90 2.57 -26.99
CA ASP A 11 10.54 2.38 -27.47
C ASP A 11 9.51 2.49 -26.35
N LEU A 12 9.84 1.95 -25.17
CA LEU A 12 9.00 2.04 -23.99
C LEU A 12 8.90 3.49 -23.49
N LEU A 13 10.04 4.19 -23.41
CA LEU A 13 10.07 5.58 -22.99
C LEU A 13 9.30 6.49 -23.95
N GLN A 14 9.40 6.23 -25.25
CA GLN A 14 8.67 6.96 -26.28
C GLN A 14 7.15 6.75 -26.15
N ALA A 15 6.71 5.50 -26.06
CA ALA A 15 5.30 5.18 -25.86
C ALA A 15 4.73 5.83 -24.57
N ALA A 16 5.50 5.79 -23.48
CA ALA A 16 5.11 6.41 -22.21
C ALA A 16 4.97 7.93 -22.33
N ARG A 17 5.85 8.60 -23.09
CA ARG A 17 5.76 10.04 -23.35
C ARG A 17 4.53 10.40 -24.17
N GLU A 18 4.18 9.61 -25.18
CA GLU A 18 2.98 9.84 -25.99
C GLU A 18 1.70 9.71 -25.16
N VAL A 19 1.61 8.69 -24.32
CA VAL A 19 0.49 8.53 -23.38
C VAL A 19 0.41 9.71 -22.43
N ALA A 20 1.52 10.07 -21.77
CA ALA A 20 1.56 11.17 -20.82
C ALA A 20 1.16 12.51 -21.47
N LEU A 21 1.58 12.76 -22.71
CA LEU A 21 1.21 13.95 -23.44
C LEU A 21 -0.29 14.01 -23.72
N ARG A 22 -0.90 12.89 -24.16
CA ARG A 22 -2.37 12.80 -24.36
C ARG A 22 -3.13 13.08 -23.07
N GLU A 23 -2.61 12.63 -21.94
CA GLU A 23 -3.17 12.87 -20.60
C GLU A 23 -2.81 14.24 -20.00
N ARG A 24 -2.10 15.11 -20.76
CA ARG A 24 -1.62 16.42 -20.29
C ARG A 24 -0.76 16.34 -19.02
N THR A 25 0.04 15.29 -18.92
CA THR A 25 0.98 15.05 -17.82
C THR A 25 2.39 14.80 -18.38
N SER A 26 3.32 14.37 -17.51
CA SER A 26 4.67 13.97 -17.90
C SER A 26 5.01 12.61 -17.30
N VAL A 27 5.91 11.87 -17.95
CA VAL A 27 6.43 10.60 -17.41
C VAL A 27 7.00 10.79 -15.99
N ASN A 28 7.67 11.91 -15.73
CA ASN A 28 8.19 12.22 -14.39
C ASN A 28 7.07 12.39 -13.35
N ALA A 29 5.94 13.01 -13.72
CA ALA A 29 4.80 13.14 -12.82
C ALA A 29 4.18 11.76 -12.52
N VAL A 30 4.01 10.92 -13.55
CA VAL A 30 3.49 9.56 -13.41
C VAL A 30 4.39 8.70 -12.53
N VAL A 31 5.70 8.71 -12.77
CA VAL A 31 6.68 7.96 -11.95
C VAL A 31 6.67 8.46 -10.51
N ARG A 32 6.59 9.78 -10.28
CA ARG A 32 6.50 10.34 -8.93
C ARG A 32 5.25 9.85 -8.21
N GLU A 33 4.09 9.91 -8.86
CA GLU A 33 2.83 9.45 -8.26
C GLU A 33 2.84 7.94 -7.99
N PHE A 34 3.40 7.16 -8.90
CA PHE A 34 3.59 5.72 -8.70
C PHE A 34 4.46 5.44 -7.48
N LEU A 35 5.62 6.10 -7.36
CA LEU A 35 6.54 5.91 -6.24
C LEU A 35 5.93 6.36 -4.91
N THR A 36 5.16 7.45 -4.88
CA THR A 36 4.41 7.88 -3.69
C THR A 36 3.44 6.80 -3.25
N ARG A 37 2.59 6.30 -4.17
CA ARG A 37 1.62 5.23 -3.85
C ARG A 37 2.30 3.94 -3.42
N TYR A 38 3.42 3.59 -4.06
CA TYR A 38 4.21 2.42 -3.72
C TYR A 38 4.76 2.50 -2.28
N ALA A 39 5.31 3.65 -1.89
CA ALA A 39 5.79 3.89 -0.53
C ALA A 39 4.64 3.91 0.48
N ASP A 40 3.54 4.61 0.17
CA ASP A 40 2.38 4.75 1.07
C ASP A 40 1.69 3.41 1.33
N ASN A 41 1.56 2.54 0.32
CA ASN A 41 0.94 1.22 0.50
C ASN A 41 1.72 0.37 1.50
N ARG A 42 3.05 0.42 1.44
CA ARG A 42 3.90 -0.29 2.41
C ARG A 42 3.76 0.30 3.80
N ALA A 43 3.78 1.63 3.94
CA ALA A 43 3.61 2.31 5.20
C ALA A 43 2.24 2.00 5.84
N ARG A 44 1.15 2.09 5.06
CA ARG A 44 -0.20 1.76 5.51
C ARG A 44 -0.35 0.32 5.98
N ARG A 45 0.27 -0.64 5.27
CA ARG A 45 0.23 -2.05 5.68
C ARG A 45 0.96 -2.27 7.00
N LEU A 46 2.12 -1.67 7.19
CA LEU A 46 2.86 -1.75 8.45
C LEU A 46 2.07 -1.09 9.59
N GLN A 47 1.52 0.10 9.36
CA GLN A 47 0.69 0.79 10.35
C GLN A 47 -0.56 -0.02 10.75
N ALA A 48 -1.18 -0.72 9.81
CA ALA A 48 -2.32 -1.59 10.10
C ALA A 48 -1.92 -2.77 10.99
N LEU A 49 -0.74 -3.36 10.78
CA LEU A 49 -0.20 -4.41 11.65
C LEU A 49 0.11 -3.86 13.04
N ASP A 50 0.79 -2.72 13.14
CA ASP A 50 1.09 -2.08 14.44
C ASP A 50 -0.20 -1.75 15.22
N THR A 51 -1.25 -1.33 14.51
CA THR A 51 -2.56 -1.04 15.12
C THR A 51 -3.21 -2.32 15.65
N LEU A 52 -3.12 -3.42 14.91
CA LEU A 52 -3.63 -4.73 15.33
C LEU A 52 -2.88 -5.24 16.57
N ASP A 53 -1.55 -5.15 16.57
CA ASP A 53 -0.71 -5.56 17.70
C ASP A 53 -0.99 -4.71 18.94
N ALA A 54 -1.12 -3.39 18.77
CA ALA A 54 -1.50 -2.48 19.85
C ALA A 54 -2.91 -2.78 20.41
N LEU A 55 -3.85 -3.18 19.57
CA LEU A 55 -5.19 -3.60 20.00
C LEU A 55 -5.12 -4.90 20.81
N ALA A 56 -4.38 -5.90 20.31
CA ALA A 56 -4.19 -7.18 20.98
C ALA A 56 -3.50 -7.00 22.34
N ALA A 57 -2.50 -6.12 22.44
CA ALA A 57 -1.80 -5.83 23.69
C ALA A 57 -2.71 -5.16 24.74
N ARG A 58 -3.65 -4.30 24.31
CA ARG A 58 -4.60 -3.61 25.22
C ARG A 58 -5.69 -4.53 25.75
N HIS A 59 -6.04 -5.57 25.00
CA HIS A 59 -7.10 -6.49 25.36
C HIS A 59 -6.53 -7.87 25.71
N PRO A 60 -6.29 -8.17 27.00
CA PRO A 60 -5.79 -9.48 27.43
C PRO A 60 -6.83 -10.62 27.24
N ALA A 61 -7.95 -10.33 26.58
CA ALA A 61 -9.00 -11.28 26.27
C ALA A 61 -8.45 -12.36 25.33
N LYS A 62 -8.16 -13.52 25.92
CA LYS A 62 -7.76 -14.74 25.21
C LYS A 62 -8.82 -15.80 25.45
N SER A 63 -9.20 -16.52 24.40
CA SER A 63 -10.02 -17.72 24.54
C SER A 63 -9.11 -18.90 24.89
N ASP A 64 -9.44 -19.61 25.96
CA ASP A 64 -8.83 -20.87 26.39
C ASP A 64 -9.36 -22.09 25.60
N ARG A 65 -10.49 -21.91 24.90
CA ARG A 65 -11.15 -22.93 24.09
C ARG A 65 -11.72 -22.36 22.80
N ALA A 66 -11.83 -23.20 21.77
CA ALA A 66 -12.53 -22.82 20.54
C ALA A 66 -14.00 -22.49 20.84
N TRP A 67 -14.52 -21.48 20.18
CA TRP A 67 -15.92 -21.09 20.27
C TRP A 67 -16.68 -21.53 19.02
N SER A 68 -17.89 -22.04 19.24
CA SER A 68 -18.88 -22.18 18.16
C SER A 68 -19.77 -20.94 18.16
N ARG A 69 -20.30 -20.58 16.99
CA ARG A 69 -21.28 -19.49 16.86
C ARG A 69 -22.45 -19.67 17.83
N ALA A 70 -22.94 -20.90 18.00
CA ALA A 70 -24.01 -21.23 18.95
C ALA A 70 -23.62 -20.93 20.41
N SER A 71 -22.38 -21.22 20.82
CA SER A 71 -21.90 -20.94 22.18
C SER A 71 -21.75 -19.46 22.51
N LEU A 72 -21.60 -18.60 21.50
CA LEU A 72 -21.45 -17.15 21.67
C LEU A 72 -22.79 -16.42 21.79
N HIS A 73 -23.87 -16.92 21.19
CA HIS A 73 -25.19 -16.31 21.22
C HIS A 73 -26.05 -16.69 22.44
N GLN A 74 -25.52 -17.51 23.35
CA GLN A 74 -26.22 -17.91 24.58
C GLN A 74 -26.06 -16.92 25.75
N ARG A 75 -25.47 -15.74 25.51
CA ARG A 75 -25.26 -14.69 26.51
C ARG A 75 -26.18 -13.51 26.27
#